data_AF-E3PVY4-F1
#
_entry.id   AF-E3PVY4-F1
#
_cell.length_a   1.000
_cell.length_b   1.000
_cell.length_c   1.000
_cell.angle_alpha   90.00
_cell.angle_beta   90.00
_cell.angle_gamma   90.00
#
_symmetry.space_group_name_H-M   'P 1'
#
loop_
_entity.id
_entity.type
_entity.pdbx_description
1 polymer ?
#
loop_
_entity_poly.entity_id
_entity_poly.type
_entity_poly.pdbx_seq_one_letter_code
_entity_poly.pdbx_strand_id
1 'polypeptide(L)' 'MPIKFEIGDVVELKKNHPCGGNTFEIMRIGMDFRIKCFTCDKQLWIERAELERRLKKHISKDEAKK' A
#
# COMPACT_ATOMS: atom_id res chain seq x y z
N MET A 1 -16.22 9.72 -3.33
CA MET A 1 -15.63 9.08 -4.53
C MET A 1 -14.76 7.94 -4.03
N PRO A 2 -15.02 6.68 -4.39
CA PRO A 2 -14.23 5.57 -3.85
C PRO A 2 -12.81 5.66 -4.37
N ILE A 3 -11.83 5.75 -3.47
CA ILE A 3 -10.41 5.62 -3.81
C ILE A 3 -10.26 4.23 -4.41
N LYS A 4 -10.02 4.17 -5.72
CA LYS A 4 -9.67 2.94 -6.43
C LYS A 4 -8.18 2.73 -6.19
N PHE A 5 -7.86 1.60 -5.59
CA PHE A 5 -6.49 1.10 -5.55
C PHE A 5 -6.27 0.31 -6.84
N GLU A 6 -5.08 0.43 -7.43
CA GLU A 6 -4.66 -0.38 -8.57
C GLU A 6 -3.41 -1.20 -8.24
N ILE A 7 -3.21 -2.28 -8.98
CA ILE A 7 -2.03 -3.12 -8.79
C ILE A 7 -0.81 -2.30 -9.23
N GLY A 8 0.14 -2.12 -8.32
CA GLY A 8 1.32 -1.27 -8.51
C GLY A 8 1.25 0.08 -7.80
N ASP A 9 0.12 0.44 -7.18
CA ASP A 9 0.03 1.62 -6.31
C ASP A 9 0.98 1.54 -5.13
N VAL A 10 1.51 2.69 -4.72
CA VAL A 10 2.38 2.79 -3.54
C VAL A 10 1.62 3.50 -2.44
N VAL A 11 1.52 2.86 -1.29
CA VAL A 11 0.87 3.38 -0.09
C VAL A 11 1.90 3.62 1.00
N GLU A 12 1.81 4.78 1.63
CA GLU A 12 2.59 5.11 2.82
C GLU A 12 1.69 4.95 4.04
N LEU A 13 2.07 4.09 4.98
CA LEU A 13 1.33 3.86 6.22
C LEU A 13 1.83 4.80 7.34
N LYS A 14 0.94 5.22 8.23
CA LYS A 14 1.29 5.98 9.44
C LYS A 14 2.01 5.12 10.47
N LYS A 15 1.65 3.83 10.54
CA LYS A 15 2.33 2.88 11.42
C LYS A 15 3.56 2.33 10.72
N ASN A 16 4.68 2.39 11.44
CA ASN A 16 5.94 1.87 10.97
C ASN A 16 5.87 0.34 10.84
N HIS A 17 6.37 -0.19 9.73
CA HIS A 17 6.70 -1.61 9.67
C HIS A 17 7.84 -1.87 10.67
N PRO A 18 7.90 -3.04 11.33
CA PRO A 18 9.05 -3.49 12.12
C PRO A 18 10.41 -3.36 11.44
N CYS A 19 10.49 -3.18 10.11
CA CYS A 19 11.74 -2.96 9.40
C CYS A 19 12.24 -1.49 9.38
N GLY A 20 11.48 -0.53 9.90
CA GLY A 20 11.81 0.90 9.78
C GLY A 20 11.16 1.60 8.58
N GLY A 21 10.67 0.84 7.60
CA GLY A 21 9.94 1.34 6.44
C GLY A 21 8.46 1.62 6.69
N ASN A 22 7.93 2.62 6.00
CA ASN A 22 6.51 2.97 6.00
C ASN A 22 5.89 2.92 4.59
N THR A 23 6.67 2.57 3.58
CA THR A 23 6.27 2.53 2.17
C THR A 23 5.98 1.10 1.73
N PHE A 24 4.84 0.89 1.08
CA PHE A 24 4.41 -0.41 0.61
C PHE A 24 3.84 -0.32 -0.81
N GLU A 25 4.12 -1.31 -1.64
CA GLU A 25 3.55 -1.44 -2.98
C GLU A 25 2.41 -2.48 -2.96
N ILE A 26 1.27 -2.13 -3.55
CA ILE A 26 0.12 -3.03 -3.68
C ILE A 26 0.41 -3.99 -4.84
N MET A 27 0.59 -5.27 -4.53
CA MET A 27 0.79 -6.30 -5.56
C MET A 27 -0.51 -6.99 -5.97
N ARG A 28 -1.50 -7.06 -5.08
CA ARG A 28 -2.78 -7.73 -5.36
C ARG A 28 -3.92 -7.00 -4.69
N ILE A 29 -5.03 -6.91 -5.42
CA ILE A 29 -6.28 -6.30 -4.99
C ILE A 29 -7.40 -7.31 -5.17
N GLY A 30 -8.14 -7.56 -4.10
CA GLY A 30 -9.23 -8.53 -4.04
C GLY A 30 -9.99 -8.35 -2.73
N MET A 31 -10.39 -9.47 -2.11
CA MET A 31 -10.90 -9.47 -0.72
C MET A 31 -9.79 -9.10 0.27
N ASP A 32 -8.59 -9.65 0.06
CA ASP A 32 -7.37 -9.33 0.80
C ASP A 32 -6.41 -8.51 -0.07
N PHE A 33 -5.73 -7.54 0.53
CA PHE A 33 -4.67 -6.79 -0.13
C PHE A 33 -3.33 -7.45 0.16
N ARG A 34 -2.57 -7.72 -0.89
CA ARG A 34 -1.18 -8.16 -0.75
C ARG A 34 -0.28 -6.95 -0.95
N ILE A 35 0.34 -6.51 0.13
CA ILE A 35 1.27 -5.38 0.10
C ILE A 35 2.71 -5.89 0.26
N LYS A 36 3.63 -5.28 -0.48
CA LYS A 36 5.06 -5.56 -0.40
C LYS A 36 5.76 -4.35 0.18
N CYS A 37 6.49 -4.53 1.28
CA CYS A 37 7.30 -3.45 1.82
C CYS A 37 8.46 -3.14 0.89
N PHE A 38 8.68 -1.86 0.57
CA PHE A 38 9.77 -1.46 -0.34
C PHE A 38 11.16 -1.54 0.34
N THR A 39 11.20 -1.54 1.67
CA THR A 39 12.45 -1.47 2.46
C THR A 39 12.98 -2.85 2.85
N CYS A 40 12.12 -3.87 2.95
CA CYS A 40 12.51 -5.22 3.33
C CYS A 40 12.00 -6.31 2.38
N ASP A 41 11.40 -5.92 1.25
CA ASP A 41 10.80 -6.79 0.22
C ASP A 41 9.77 -7.81 0.73
N LYS A 42 9.37 -7.70 1.99
CA LYS A 42 8.47 -8.66 2.65
C LYS A 42 7.04 -8.41 2.21
N GLN A 43 6.35 -9.50 1.89
CA GLN A 43 4.96 -9.47 1.48
C GLN A 43 4.07 -9.80 2.67
N LEU A 44 3.00 -9.02 2.84
CA LEU A 44 2.06 -9.14 3.95
C LEU A 44 0.64 -9.09 3.40
N TRP A 45 -0.25 -9.78 4.08
CA TRP A 45 -1.68 -9.73 3.83
C TRP A 45 -2.28 -8.70 4.78
N ILE A 46 -3.04 -7.76 4.24
CA ILE A 46 -3.74 -6.73 5.00
C ILE A 46 -5.15 -6.57 4.46
N GLU A 47 -6.10 -6.37 5.35
CA GLU A 47 -7.47 -6.08 4.96
C GLU A 47 -7.60 -4.64 4.46
N ARG A 48 -8.54 -4.41 3.55
CA ARG A 48 -8.80 -3.07 3.01
C ARG A 48 -9.10 -2.04 4.11
N ALA A 49 -9.96 -2.39 5.06
CA ALA A 49 -10.35 -1.50 6.15
C ALA A 49 -9.16 -1.12 7.05
N GLU A 50 -8.24 -2.06 7.27
CA GLU A 50 -7.03 -1.80 8.05
C GLU A 50 -6.04 -0.92 7.26
N LEU A 51 -5.87 -1.19 5.95
CA LEU A 51 -5.05 -0.39 5.06
C LEU A 51 -5.55 1.07 5.03
N GLU A 52 -6.85 1.28 4.80
CA GLU A 52 -7.46 2.62 4.75
C GLU A 52 -7.33 3.38 6.08
N ARG A 53 -7.48 2.70 7.23
CA ARG A 53 -7.27 3.32 8.56
C ARG A 53 -5.82 3.72 8.81
N ARG A 54 -4.86 2.92 8.33
CA ARG A 54 -3.42 3.13 8.54
C ARG A 54 -2.80 3.98 7.44
N LEU A 55 -3.53 4.26 6.36
CA LEU A 55 -3.03 5.02 5.23
C LEU A 55 -2.69 6.45 5.66
N LYS A 56 -1.44 6.84 5.41
CA LYS A 56 -0.98 8.23 5.55
C LYS A 56 -1.09 8.95 4.22
N LYS A 57 -0.61 8.30 3.15
CA LYS A 57 -0.52 8.85 1.82
C LYS A 57 -0.72 7.75 0.79
N HIS A 58 -1.50 8.04 -0.24
CA HIS A 58 -1.61 7.21 -1.44
C HIS A 58 -0.77 7.87 -2.52
N ILE A 59 0.09 7.10 -3.18
CA ILE A 59 0.89 7.53 -4.32
C ILE A 59 0.48 6.64 -5.48
N SER A 60 -0.39 7.17 -6.33
CA SER A 60 -0.81 6.48 -7.53
C SER A 60 0.24 6.59 -8.62
N LYS A 61 0.62 5.42 -9.14
CA LYS A 61 1.61 5.30 -10.22
C LYS A 61 1.12 5.99 -11.50
N ASP A 62 -0.19 6.21 -11.62
CA ASP A 62 -0.82 6.88 -12.76
C ASP A 62 -0.50 8.38 -12.86
N GLU A 63 -0.17 9.07 -11.75
CA GLU A 63 0.24 10.48 -11.81
C GLU A 63 1.67 10.70 -12.32
N ALA A 64 2.51 9.67 -12.39
CA ALA A 64 3.92 9.81 -12.78
C ALA A 64 4.19 9.67 -14.28
N LYS A 65 3.16 9.54 -15.13
CA LYS A 65 3.34 9.25 -16.56
C LYS A 65 2.70 10.24 -17.54
N LYS A 66 2.38 11.46 -17.10
CA LYS A 66 1.97 12.53 -18.02
C LYS A 66 3.13 13.44 -18.40
#